data_AF-A0A2A4WAB1-F1
#
_entry.id   AF-A0A2A4WAB1-F1
#
_cell.length_a   1.000
_cell.length_b   1.000
_cell.length_c   1.000
_cell.angle_alpha   90.00
_cell.angle_beta   90.00
_cell.angle_gamma   90.00
#
_symmetry.space_group_name_H-M   'P 1'
#
loop_
_entity.id
_entity.type
_entity.pdbx_description
1 polymer ?
#
loop_
_entity_poly.entity_id
_entity_poly.type
_entity_poly.pdbx_seq_one_letter_code
_entity_poly.pdbx_strand_id
1 'polypeptide(L)'
;MASTSPPARHRTEQNSSGKATIYQWDDEGLLKETVQECLSARPVGIGPYLFCNRKGDPYFNVKTGKANGFDSIWKRYMDRVVIETKVTARIWEKDLRAKCATDADSLEHARALLSHTSTKTTKIYRRKAEVVKPGKGVKS
;
A
#
# COMPACT_ATOMS: atom_id res chain seq x y z
N MET A 1 16.33 14.68 -24.85
CA MET A 1 15.81 14.07 -23.60
C MET A 1 14.71 13.09 -23.99
N ALA A 2 14.97 11.79 -23.88
CA ALA A 2 14.04 10.77 -24.36
C ALA A 2 12.87 10.64 -23.37
N SER A 3 11.71 11.16 -23.78
CA SER A 3 10.42 10.88 -23.13
C SER A 3 10.12 9.39 -23.34
N THR A 4 10.42 8.58 -22.34
CA THR A 4 10.02 7.18 -22.33
C THR A 4 8.56 7.14 -21.89
N SER A 5 7.69 6.64 -22.78
CA SER A 5 6.29 6.38 -22.47
C SER A 5 6.20 5.53 -21.19
N PRO A 6 5.25 5.80 -20.27
CA PRO A 6 5.08 4.98 -19.09
C PRO A 6 4.91 3.51 -19.51
N PRO A 7 5.54 2.55 -18.81
CA PRO A 7 5.36 1.14 -19.13
C PRO A 7 3.86 0.81 -19.12
N ALA A 8 3.42 0.09 -20.17
CA ALA A 8 2.02 -0.28 -20.33
C ALA A 8 1.47 -0.93 -19.05
N ARG A 9 0.31 -0.46 -18.58
CA ARG A 9 -0.37 -0.97 -17.37
C ARG A 9 -0.47 -2.49 -17.46
N HIS A 10 0.24 -3.19 -16.59
CA HIS A 10 0.15 -4.64 -16.52
C HIS A 10 -1.17 -5.03 -15.83
N ARG A 11 -2.13 -5.49 -16.64
CA ARG A 11 -3.48 -5.90 -16.21
C ARG A 11 -3.41 -7.25 -15.49
N THR A 12 -3.66 -7.26 -14.20
CA THR A 12 -3.89 -8.48 -13.43
C THR A 12 -5.40 -8.72 -13.31
N GLU A 13 -5.85 -9.86 -13.84
CA GLU A 13 -7.18 -10.48 -13.73
C GLU A 13 -8.24 -10.14 -14.80
N GLN A 14 -8.88 -11.21 -15.30
CA GLN A 14 -9.98 -11.19 -16.29
C GLN A 14 -11.27 -10.53 -15.76
N ASN A 15 -11.42 -10.36 -14.44
CA ASN A 15 -12.61 -9.79 -13.78
C ASN A 15 -12.31 -8.52 -12.96
N SER A 16 -11.31 -7.74 -13.37
CA SER A 16 -11.03 -6.47 -12.69
C SER A 16 -12.14 -5.45 -12.96
N SER A 17 -12.43 -4.58 -11.98
CA SER A 17 -13.43 -3.52 -12.10
C SER A 17 -13.08 -2.41 -13.12
N GLY A 18 -11.93 -2.53 -13.80
CA GLY A 18 -11.42 -1.52 -14.72
C GLY A 18 -10.93 -0.23 -14.05
N LYS A 19 -11.23 -0.02 -12.76
CA LYS A 19 -10.92 1.20 -12.02
C LYS A 19 -9.43 1.55 -12.16
N ALA A 20 -9.18 2.78 -12.58
CA ALA A 20 -7.89 3.41 -12.52
C ALA A 20 -7.85 4.35 -11.31
N THR A 21 -6.72 4.39 -10.61
CA THR A 21 -6.55 5.29 -9.46
C THR A 21 -5.17 5.90 -9.56
N ILE A 22 -5.12 7.23 -9.47
CA ILE A 22 -3.90 8.00 -9.45
C ILE A 22 -3.75 8.50 -8.01
N TYR A 23 -2.65 8.12 -7.37
CA TYR A 23 -2.29 8.63 -6.06
C TYR A 23 -1.46 9.90 -6.25
N GLN A 24 -1.90 10.99 -5.65
CA GLN A 24 -1.16 12.25 -5.66
C GLN A 24 0.01 12.17 -4.68
N TRP A 25 1.02 13.01 -4.91
CA TRP A 25 2.04 13.26 -3.91
C TRP A 25 1.43 13.94 -2.69
N ASP A 26 1.95 13.66 -1.51
CA ASP A 26 1.61 14.42 -0.32
C ASP A 26 2.22 15.84 -0.39
N ASP A 27 1.58 16.78 0.29
CA ASP A 27 2.01 18.18 0.32
C ASP A 27 3.35 18.37 1.06
N GLU A 28 3.60 17.52 2.06
CA GLU A 28 4.82 17.55 2.89
C GLU A 28 6.05 16.97 2.17
N GLY A 29 5.85 16.25 1.06
CA GLY A 29 6.91 15.65 0.24
C GLY A 29 7.48 14.33 0.76
N LEU A 30 6.94 13.78 1.86
CA LEU A 30 7.42 12.54 2.48
C LEU A 30 7.33 11.35 1.53
N LEU A 31 6.27 11.25 0.71
CA LEU A 31 6.12 10.20 -0.29
C LEU A 31 7.16 10.35 -1.41
N LYS A 32 7.47 11.58 -1.81
CA LYS A 32 8.51 11.83 -2.83
C LYS A 32 9.88 11.41 -2.31
N GLU A 33 10.21 11.81 -1.08
CA GLU A 33 11.47 11.43 -0.42
C GLU A 33 11.59 9.91 -0.30
N THR A 34 10.56 9.25 0.23
CA THR A 34 10.51 7.77 0.34
C THR A 34 10.70 7.09 -1.02
N VAL A 35 10.10 7.62 -2.10
CA VAL A 35 10.29 7.08 -3.45
C VAL A 35 11.74 7.29 -3.92
N GLN A 36 12.37 8.42 -3.63
CA GLN A 36 13.78 8.65 -3.97
C GLN A 36 14.73 7.74 -3.19
N GLU A 37 14.46 7.47 -1.91
CA GLU A 37 15.22 6.50 -1.12
C GLU A 37 15.12 5.11 -1.75
N CYS A 38 13.90 4.69 -2.12
CA CYS A 38 13.69 3.43 -2.82
C CYS A 38 14.49 3.37 -4.12
N LEU A 39 14.45 4.43 -4.95
CA LEU A 39 15.17 4.51 -6.21
C LEU A 39 16.70 4.43 -6.02
N SER A 40 17.21 5.06 -4.96
CA SER A 40 18.63 5.12 -4.61
C SER A 40 19.15 3.80 -4.04
N ALA A 41 18.31 3.07 -3.31
CA ALA A 41 18.63 1.75 -2.76
C ALA A 41 18.67 0.64 -3.83
N ARG A 42 18.24 0.92 -5.07
CA ARG A 42 18.21 -0.09 -6.13
C ARG A 42 19.62 -0.52 -6.51
N PRO A 43 19.85 -1.84 -6.71
CA PRO A 43 21.13 -2.36 -7.14
C PRO A 43 21.46 -2.02 -8.61
N VAL A 44 20.46 -1.59 -9.38
CA VAL A 44 20.60 -1.20 -10.79
C VAL A 44 19.94 0.16 -11.00
N GLY A 45 20.71 1.15 -11.45
CA GLY A 45 20.25 2.54 -11.55
C GLY A 45 19.22 2.82 -12.66
N ILE A 46 19.19 2.00 -13.73
CA ILE A 46 18.42 2.27 -14.96
C ILE A 46 17.19 1.34 -15.12
N GLY A 47 16.88 0.52 -14.11
CA GLY A 47 15.72 -0.38 -14.18
C GLY A 47 14.37 0.37 -14.16
N PRO A 48 13.34 -0.12 -14.87
CA PRO A 48 12.03 0.54 -14.93
C PRO A 48 11.16 0.30 -13.68
N TYR A 49 11.60 -0.55 -12.74
CA TYR A 49 10.84 -0.93 -11.56
C TYR A 49 11.33 -0.18 -10.32
N LEU A 50 10.38 0.29 -9.51
CA LEU A 50 10.68 0.91 -8.21
C LEU A 50 11.19 -0.15 -7.21
N PHE A 51 10.51 -1.28 -7.12
CA PHE A 51 10.92 -2.44 -6.33
C PHE A 51 11.44 -3.55 -7.24
N CYS A 52 12.73 -3.87 -7.11
CA CYS A 52 13.39 -4.88 -7.92
C CYS A 52 14.32 -5.77 -7.09
N ASN A 53 14.64 -6.94 -7.65
CA ASN A 53 15.63 -7.84 -7.08
C ASN A 53 17.06 -7.37 -7.41
N ARG A 54 18.07 -8.12 -6.95
CA ARG A 54 19.50 -7.83 -7.19
C ARG A 54 19.91 -7.68 -8.66
N LYS A 55 19.11 -8.22 -9.59
CA LYS A 55 19.35 -8.16 -11.04
C LYS A 55 18.59 -7.01 -11.72
N GLY A 56 17.74 -6.29 -10.99
CA GLY A 56 16.85 -5.27 -11.54
C GLY A 56 15.50 -5.79 -12.04
N ASP A 57 15.22 -7.09 -11.90
CA ASP A 57 13.93 -7.68 -12.31
C ASP A 57 12.83 -7.38 -11.27
N PRO A 58 11.54 -7.31 -11.67
CA PRO A 58 10.46 -7.07 -10.74
C PRO A 58 10.21 -8.29 -9.85
N TYR A 59 9.72 -8.07 -8.63
CA TYR A 59 9.27 -9.17 -7.76
C TYR A 59 7.97 -9.82 -8.23
N PHE A 60 7.16 -9.11 -9.01
CA PHE A 60 5.91 -9.60 -9.53
C PHE A 60 6.14 -10.53 -10.74
N ASN A 61 5.73 -11.78 -10.61
CA ASN A 61 5.77 -12.75 -11.70
C ASN A 61 4.46 -12.70 -12.49
N VAL A 62 4.53 -12.07 -13.66
CA VAL A 62 3.43 -11.91 -14.62
C VAL A 62 2.72 -13.22 -14.97
N LYS A 63 3.48 -14.31 -15.17
CA LYS A 63 2.90 -15.60 -15.60
C LYS A 63 2.04 -16.24 -14.53
N THR A 64 2.41 -16.05 -13.26
CA THR A 64 1.73 -16.69 -12.12
C THR A 64 0.81 -15.75 -11.36
N GLY A 65 0.93 -14.44 -11.58
CA GLY A 65 0.21 -13.41 -10.83
C GLY A 65 0.68 -13.24 -9.38
N LYS A 66 1.87 -13.73 -9.02
CA LYS A 66 2.35 -13.79 -7.62
C LYS A 66 3.61 -12.96 -7.40
N ALA A 67 3.80 -12.50 -6.16
CA ALA A 67 4.96 -11.73 -5.71
C ALA A 67 5.77 -12.44 -4.61
N ASN A 68 5.87 -13.78 -4.66
CA ASN A 68 6.49 -14.61 -3.60
C ASN A 68 7.87 -14.14 -3.12
N GLY A 69 8.68 -13.54 -4.02
CA GLY A 69 9.98 -12.99 -3.67
C GLY A 69 9.88 -11.79 -2.73
N PHE A 70 8.90 -10.92 -2.94
CA PHE A 70 8.60 -9.80 -2.07
C PHE A 70 8.08 -10.30 -0.70
N ASP A 71 7.14 -11.24 -0.71
CA ASP A 71 6.59 -11.86 0.51
C ASP A 71 7.70 -12.44 1.40
N SER A 72 8.69 -13.09 0.77
CA SER A 72 9.85 -13.68 1.44
C SER A 72 10.75 -12.62 2.07
N ILE A 73 10.96 -11.49 1.39
CA ILE A 73 11.76 -10.37 1.91
C ILE A 73 11.04 -9.71 3.08
N TRP A 74 9.74 -9.42 2.94
CA TRP A 74 8.92 -8.85 4.01
C TRP A 74 8.95 -9.73 5.25
N LYS A 75 8.77 -11.04 5.09
CA LYS A 75 8.83 -11.99 6.21
C LYS A 75 10.15 -11.91 6.98
N ARG A 76 11.28 -11.95 6.27
CA ARG A 76 12.63 -11.87 6.87
C ARG A 76 12.90 -10.51 7.51
N TYR A 77 12.41 -9.44 6.91
CA TYR A 77 12.49 -8.11 7.49
C TYR A 77 11.72 -8.05 8.83
N MET A 78 10.48 -8.54 8.85
CA MET A 78 9.69 -8.58 10.08
C MET A 78 10.25 -9.55 11.13
N ASP A 79 10.92 -10.64 10.72
CA ASP A 79 11.68 -11.50 11.64
C ASP A 79 12.71 -10.67 12.42
N ARG A 80 13.51 -9.90 11.68
CA ARG A 80 14.52 -9.00 12.25
C ARG A 80 13.90 -7.92 13.12
N VAL A 81 12.82 -7.28 12.69
CA VAL A 81 12.15 -6.24 13.49
C VAL A 81 11.70 -6.78 14.84
N VAL A 82 11.15 -7.99 14.89
CA VAL A 82 10.70 -8.59 16.16
C VAL A 82 11.88 -8.98 17.07
N ILE A 83 12.99 -9.41 16.49
CA ILE A 83 14.20 -9.81 17.25
C ILE A 83 14.99 -8.59 17.74
N GLU A 84 15.13 -7.57 16.89
CA GLU A 84 16.07 -6.45 17.06
C GLU A 84 15.42 -5.22 17.69
N THR A 85 14.09 -5.17 17.81
CA THR A 85 13.36 -3.99 18.32
C THR A 85 12.36 -4.34 19.41
N LYS A 86 11.63 -3.35 19.92
CA LYS A 86 10.56 -3.53 20.92
C LYS A 86 9.24 -4.03 20.33
N VAL A 87 9.17 -4.23 19.01
CA VAL A 87 7.96 -4.72 18.33
C VAL A 87 7.77 -6.19 18.68
N THR A 88 6.69 -6.52 19.39
CA THR A 88 6.42 -7.88 19.87
C THR A 88 5.60 -8.74 18.91
N ALA A 89 4.97 -8.13 17.91
CA ALA A 89 4.10 -8.81 16.96
C ALA A 89 4.45 -8.43 15.52
N ARG A 90 4.36 -9.40 14.61
CA ARG A 90 4.56 -9.16 13.18
C ARG A 90 3.44 -8.30 12.61
N ILE A 91 3.82 -7.38 11.74
CA ILE A 91 2.93 -6.56 10.92
C ILE A 91 2.88 -7.21 9.54
N TRP A 92 1.67 -7.51 9.07
CA TRP A 92 1.45 -8.01 7.72
C TRP A 92 1.10 -6.85 6.78
N GLU A 93 1.26 -7.05 5.47
CA GLU A 93 0.88 -6.04 4.47
C GLU A 93 -0.59 -5.61 4.60
N LYS A 94 -1.48 -6.54 4.91
CA LYS A 94 -2.90 -6.26 5.20
C LYS A 94 -3.10 -5.34 6.40
N ASP A 95 -2.16 -5.30 7.34
CA ASP A 95 -2.22 -4.43 8.50
C ASP A 95 -1.82 -3.00 8.14
N LEU A 96 -0.81 -2.81 7.28
CA LEU A 96 -0.50 -1.49 6.70
C LEU A 96 -1.71 -0.94 5.93
N ARG A 97 -2.34 -1.80 5.12
CA ARG A 97 -3.57 -1.45 4.39
C ARG A 97 -4.72 -1.07 5.33
N ALA A 98 -4.90 -1.82 6.42
CA ALA A 98 -5.92 -1.52 7.42
C ALA A 98 -5.61 -0.23 8.20
N LYS A 99 -4.34 0.03 8.51
CA LYS A 99 -3.91 1.28 9.16
C LYS A 99 -4.24 2.49 8.29
N CYS A 100 -3.85 2.47 7.02
CA CYS A 100 -4.18 3.51 6.04
C CYS A 100 -5.69 3.79 5.97
N ALA A 101 -6.51 2.73 5.89
CA ALA A 101 -7.97 2.86 5.87
C ALA A 101 -8.56 3.40 7.17
N THR A 102 -7.94 3.05 8.30
CA THR A 102 -8.38 3.45 9.64
C THR A 102 -8.08 4.91 9.92
N ASP A 103 -6.96 5.43 9.41
CA ASP A 103 -6.54 6.82 9.57
C ASP A 103 -7.28 7.80 8.66
N ALA A 104 -7.93 7.30 7.60
CA ALA A 104 -8.67 8.14 6.67
C ALA A 104 -9.86 8.85 7.35
N ASP A 105 -10.11 10.10 6.95
CA ASP A 105 -11.13 10.98 7.55
C ASP A 105 -12.55 10.42 7.47
N SER A 106 -12.83 9.64 6.41
CA SER A 106 -14.15 9.07 6.16
C SER A 106 -14.07 7.71 5.51
N LEU A 107 -15.19 6.98 5.55
CA LEU A 107 -15.32 5.68 4.88
C LEU A 107 -15.13 5.80 3.35
N GLU A 108 -15.57 6.91 2.76
CA GLU A 108 -15.38 7.19 1.33
C GLU A 108 -13.92 7.51 1.01
N HIS A 109 -13.24 8.31 1.85
CA HIS A 109 -11.81 8.56 1.72
C HIS A 109 -11.02 7.25 1.81
N ALA A 110 -11.31 6.40 2.80
CA ALA A 110 -10.72 5.07 2.91
C ALA A 110 -10.97 4.20 1.67
N ARG A 111 -12.19 4.20 1.13
CA ARG A 111 -12.52 3.43 -0.09
C ARG A 111 -11.72 3.93 -1.30
N ALA A 112 -11.55 5.24 -1.43
CA ALA A 112 -10.74 5.84 -2.49
C ALA A 112 -9.26 5.46 -2.35
N LEU A 113 -8.66 5.62 -1.16
CA LEU A 113 -7.27 5.23 -0.86
C LEU A 113 -7.01 3.75 -1.14
N LEU A 114 -7.95 2.88 -0.76
CA LEU A 114 -7.84 1.44 -1.00
C LEU A 114 -8.22 1.03 -2.42
N SER A 115 -8.63 1.96 -3.27
CA SER A 115 -9.15 1.71 -4.62
C SER A 115 -10.29 0.67 -4.68
N HIS A 116 -11.07 0.53 -3.61
CA HIS A 116 -12.23 -0.37 -3.64
C HIS A 116 -13.37 0.21 -4.49
N THR A 117 -14.16 -0.68 -5.10
CA THR A 117 -15.39 -0.33 -5.84
C THR A 117 -16.57 -0.06 -4.92
N SER A 118 -16.56 -0.64 -3.72
CA SER A 118 -17.63 -0.51 -2.73
C SER A 118 -17.07 -0.28 -1.33
N THR A 119 -17.80 0.49 -0.52
CA THR A 119 -17.50 0.70 0.90
C THR A 119 -17.69 -0.57 1.74
N LYS A 120 -18.50 -1.54 1.29
CA LYS A 120 -18.73 -2.80 2.01
C LYS A 120 -17.42 -3.53 2.29
N THR A 121 -16.54 -3.60 1.27
CA THR A 121 -15.21 -4.20 1.41
C THR A 121 -14.30 -3.35 2.29
N THR A 122 -14.38 -2.03 2.21
CA THR A 122 -13.55 -1.11 3.01
C THR A 122 -13.84 -1.18 4.50
N LYS A 123 -15.08 -1.46 4.92
CA LYS A 123 -15.44 -1.56 6.35
C LYS A 123 -14.57 -2.57 7.12
N ILE A 124 -14.17 -3.67 6.47
CA ILE A 124 -13.30 -4.71 7.06
C ILE A 124 -11.91 -4.15 7.43
N TYR A 125 -11.48 -3.10 6.74
CA TYR A 125 -10.17 -2.47 6.95
C TYR A 125 -10.21 -1.32 7.97
N ARG A 126 -11.39 -0.80 8.35
CA ARG A 126 -11.52 0.24 9.38
C ARG A 126 -11.67 -0.41 10.75
N ARG A 127 -10.55 -0.65 11.42
CA ARG A 127 -10.51 -1.42 12.67
C ARG A 127 -10.79 -0.59 13.93
N LYS A 128 -10.71 0.75 13.85
CA LYS A 128 -11.02 1.64 14.99
C LYS A 128 -12.52 1.73 15.20
N ALA A 129 -12.94 1.60 16.47
CA ALA A 129 -14.33 1.78 16.86
C ALA A 129 -14.83 3.20 16.58
N GLU A 130 -16.12 3.31 16.27
CA GLU A 130 -16.78 4.61 16.15
C GLU A 130 -16.97 5.23 17.54
N VAL A 131 -16.55 6.47 17.69
CA VAL A 131 -16.78 7.25 18.91
C VAL A 131 -17.96 8.17 18.64
N VAL A 132 -19.08 7.89 19.30
CA VAL A 132 -20.32 8.68 19.18
C VAL A 132 -20.50 9.59 20.39
N LYS A 133 -20.98 10.81 20.17
CA LYS A 133 -21.40 11.70 21.26
C LYS A 133 -22.77 11.25 21.78
N PRO A 134 -23.05 11.36 23.09
CA PRO A 134 -24.39 11.11 23.62
C PRO A 134 -25.44 11.97 22.92
N GLY A 135 -26.67 11.44 22.79
CA GLY A 135 -27.81 12.20 22.28
C GLY A 135 -28.11 13.41 23.16
N LYS A 136 -28.78 14.43 22.59
CA LYS A 136 -29.26 15.58 23.38
C LYS A 136 -30.22 15.05 24.44
N GLY A 137 -29.89 15.22 25.72
CA GLY A 137 -30.76 14.83 26.82
C GLY A 137 -32.12 15.51 26.70
N VAL A 138 -33.19 14.75 26.94
CA VAL A 138 -34.52 15.34 27.12
C VAL A 138 -34.47 16.17 28.40
N LYS A 139 -34.67 17.48 28.30
CA LYS A 139 -34.90 18.30 29.49
C LYS A 139 -36.29 17.93 30.02
N SER A 140 -36.32 17.25 31.17
CA SER A 140 -37.51 17.08 32.00
C SER A 140 -37.97 18.40 32.59
#